data_AF-A0A929ZUW7-F1
#
_entry.id   AF-A0A929ZUW7-F1
#
_cell.length_a   1.000
_cell.length_b   1.000
_cell.length_c   1.000
_cell.angle_alpha   90.00
_cell.angle_beta   90.00
_cell.angle_gamma   90.00
#
_symmetry.space_group_name_H-M   'P 1'
#
loop_
_entity.id
_entity.type
_entity.pdbx_description
1 polymer ?
#
loop_
_entity_poly.entity_id
_entity_poly.type
_entity_poly.pdbx_seq_one_letter_code
_entity_poly.pdbx_strand_id
1 'polypeptide(L)'
;GNRVYAERIVREVKNAHSKEKVFIVGEENDPEVIFLKEQLAKELSKTEIVVVSSPSGIELEQNMVTGQSLPAVVILANDNSTVGAGFTKKIIELAKQTDGIKAFSMYYHPDFEKNVDPLSKANLVYLMDRKINTDGDFEKEVLAEFKKEYCRTPSKYTIIGFDVVSDMLARESKGEVLRNMSKVQTQLATKFEYIRTKRNGAFVNTGFRVVRLVP
;
A
#
# COMPACT_ATOMS: atom_id res chain seq x y z
N GLY A 1 9.73 7.04 -6.88
CA GLY A 1 8.35 6.54 -6.75
C GLY A 1 8.26 5.55 -5.62
N ASN A 2 8.98 4.44 -5.71
CA ASN A 2 8.68 3.24 -4.90
C ASN A 2 9.49 3.11 -3.60
N ARG A 3 10.62 3.80 -3.48
CA ARG A 3 11.41 3.81 -2.21
C ARG A 3 10.60 4.31 -1.01
N VAL A 4 9.79 5.34 -1.20
CA VAL A 4 8.91 5.88 -0.15
C VAL A 4 7.89 4.83 0.30
N TYR A 5 7.41 3.97 -0.61
CA TYR A 5 6.50 2.88 -0.30
C TYR A 5 7.22 1.80 0.51
N ALA A 6 8.43 1.42 0.10
CA ALA A 6 9.25 0.48 0.86
C ALA A 6 9.54 1.00 2.27
N GLU A 7 9.98 2.26 2.42
CA GLU A 7 10.19 2.90 3.73
C GLU A 7 8.93 2.93 4.59
N ARG A 8 7.76 3.12 3.98
CA ARG A 8 6.50 3.05 4.72
C ARG A 8 6.22 1.63 5.19
N ILE A 9 6.37 0.62 4.32
CA ILE A 9 6.14 -0.77 4.67
C ILE A 9 7.10 -1.23 5.77
N VAL A 10 8.38 -0.83 5.73
CA VAL A 10 9.34 -1.08 6.81
C VAL A 10 8.79 -0.58 8.16
N ARG A 11 8.22 0.63 8.21
CA ARG A 11 7.63 1.18 9.44
C ARG A 11 6.39 0.41 9.89
N GLU A 12 5.49 0.05 8.97
CA GLU A 12 4.29 -0.73 9.32
C GLU A 12 4.68 -2.12 9.85
N VAL A 13 5.63 -2.79 9.20
CA VAL A 13 6.14 -4.10 9.62
C VAL A 13 6.83 -4.00 10.97
N LYS A 14 7.73 -3.03 11.17
CA LYS A 14 8.42 -2.81 12.45
C LYS A 14 7.45 -2.66 13.63
N ASN A 15 6.36 -1.95 13.43
CA ASN A 15 5.37 -1.71 14.49
C ASN A 15 4.50 -2.94 14.79
N ALA A 16 4.33 -3.84 13.82
CA ALA A 16 3.48 -5.01 13.94
C ALA A 16 4.25 -6.31 14.24
N HIS A 17 5.54 -6.37 13.91
CA HIS A 17 6.36 -7.58 14.01
C HIS A 17 6.61 -8.01 15.45
N SER A 18 6.62 -9.31 15.68
CA SER A 18 6.80 -9.95 16.98
C SER A 18 7.72 -11.16 16.89
N LYS A 19 8.83 -11.02 16.14
CA LYS A 19 9.88 -12.04 15.90
C LYS A 19 9.51 -13.14 14.90
N GLU A 20 8.43 -12.99 14.15
CA GLU A 20 8.06 -13.93 13.10
C GLU A 20 9.03 -13.88 11.90
N LYS A 21 9.15 -14.98 11.15
CA LYS A 21 9.83 -14.98 9.85
C LYS A 21 9.14 -14.04 8.87
N VAL A 22 9.93 -13.35 8.05
CA VAL A 22 9.43 -12.39 7.07
C VAL A 22 9.64 -12.95 5.66
N PHE A 23 8.58 -13.01 4.88
CA PHE A 23 8.62 -13.34 3.46
C PHE A 23 8.36 -12.09 2.63
N ILE A 24 9.23 -11.80 1.67
CA ILE A 24 9.04 -10.74 0.66
C ILE A 24 8.74 -11.42 -0.67
N VAL A 25 7.54 -11.21 -1.20
CA VAL A 25 7.14 -11.68 -2.53
C VAL A 25 7.54 -10.63 -3.56
N GLY A 26 8.60 -10.93 -4.31
CA GLY A 26 9.20 -10.03 -5.29
C GLY A 26 10.45 -10.64 -5.93
N GLU A 27 10.96 -9.99 -6.96
CA GLU A 27 12.17 -10.45 -7.65
C GLU A 27 13.43 -10.07 -6.86
N GLU A 28 14.37 -10.99 -6.64
CA GLU A 28 15.58 -10.71 -5.85
C GLU A 28 16.46 -9.59 -6.41
N ASN A 29 16.43 -9.39 -7.74
CA ASN A 29 17.21 -8.37 -8.43
C ASN A 29 16.48 -7.02 -8.55
N ASP A 30 15.24 -6.94 -8.06
CA ASP A 30 14.48 -5.70 -8.07
C ASP A 30 15.07 -4.71 -7.04
N PRO A 31 15.44 -3.48 -7.44
CA PRO A 31 16.07 -2.51 -6.54
C PRO A 31 15.22 -2.16 -5.31
N GLU A 32 13.91 -2.15 -5.43
CA GLU A 32 12.96 -1.88 -4.35
C GLU A 32 12.89 -3.06 -3.39
N VAL A 33 12.92 -4.30 -3.88
CA VAL A 33 12.98 -5.52 -3.06
C VAL A 33 14.30 -5.60 -2.28
N ILE A 34 15.43 -5.34 -2.95
CA ILE A 34 16.75 -5.28 -2.32
C ILE A 34 16.74 -4.24 -1.20
N PHE A 35 16.28 -3.03 -1.51
CA PHE A 35 16.20 -1.96 -0.52
C PHE A 35 15.29 -2.32 0.66
N LEU A 36 14.09 -2.88 0.39
CA LEU A 36 13.16 -3.31 1.42
C LEU A 36 13.80 -4.36 2.35
N LYS A 37 14.46 -5.38 1.79
CA LYS A 37 15.16 -6.42 2.54
C LYS A 37 16.25 -5.84 3.43
N GLU A 38 17.09 -4.96 2.90
CA GLU A 38 18.17 -4.31 3.66
C GLU A 38 17.64 -3.45 4.83
N GLN A 39 16.56 -2.69 4.61
CA GLN A 39 15.96 -1.87 5.65
C GLN A 39 15.29 -2.71 6.73
N LEU A 40 14.55 -3.75 6.35
CA LEU A 40 13.96 -4.69 7.30
C LEU A 40 15.04 -5.42 8.12
N ALA A 41 16.15 -5.82 7.51
CA ALA A 41 17.26 -6.47 8.21
C ALA A 41 17.91 -5.55 9.27
N LYS A 42 17.95 -4.23 9.01
CA LYS A 42 18.42 -3.23 9.97
C LYS A 42 17.45 -3.02 11.13
N GLU A 43 16.16 -2.92 10.83
CA GLU A 43 15.11 -2.61 11.82
C GLU A 43 14.68 -3.83 12.65
N LEU A 44 14.78 -5.04 12.08
CA LEU A 44 14.30 -6.30 12.67
C LEU A 44 15.46 -7.24 13.00
N SER A 45 16.40 -6.79 13.83
CA SER A 45 17.60 -7.57 14.18
C SER A 45 17.26 -9.02 14.57
N LYS A 46 17.97 -10.00 14.00
CA LYS A 46 17.79 -11.45 14.25
C LYS A 46 16.52 -12.08 13.65
N THR A 47 15.82 -11.37 12.76
CA THR A 47 14.69 -11.92 12.01
C THR A 47 15.18 -12.53 10.71
N GLU A 48 14.73 -13.74 10.39
CA GLU A 48 14.97 -14.34 9.08
C GLU A 48 14.07 -13.67 8.03
N ILE A 49 14.69 -13.15 6.97
CA ILE A 49 14.00 -12.46 5.87
C ILE A 49 14.30 -13.21 4.57
N VAL A 50 13.28 -13.83 4.00
CA VAL A 50 13.36 -14.62 2.78
C VAL A 50 12.67 -13.87 1.64
N VAL A 51 13.32 -13.82 0.48
CA VAL A 51 12.70 -13.29 -0.75
C VAL A 51 12.25 -14.48 -1.59
N VAL A 52 11.02 -14.42 -2.09
CA VAL A 52 10.45 -15.44 -2.97
C VAL A 52 9.88 -14.76 -4.21
N SER A 53 10.15 -15.31 -5.39
CA SER A 53 9.68 -14.73 -6.66
C SER A 53 8.16 -14.83 -6.85
N SER A 54 7.50 -15.72 -6.09
CA SER A 54 6.06 -15.93 -6.18
C SER A 54 5.43 -16.34 -4.85
N PRO A 55 4.11 -16.12 -4.67
CA PRO A 55 3.40 -16.49 -3.44
C PRO A 55 3.45 -17.99 -3.10
N SER A 56 3.62 -18.85 -4.10
CA SER A 56 3.75 -20.30 -3.89
C SER A 56 5.03 -20.69 -3.17
N GLY A 57 6.08 -19.85 -3.21
CA GLY A 57 7.31 -20.09 -2.45
C GLY A 57 7.20 -19.80 -0.95
N ILE A 58 6.03 -19.34 -0.46
CA ILE A 58 5.81 -19.10 0.97
C ILE A 58 5.48 -20.42 1.65
N GLU A 59 6.46 -20.91 2.41
CA GLU A 59 6.37 -22.13 3.21
C GLU A 59 6.49 -21.79 4.69
N LEU A 60 5.41 -22.00 5.45
CA LEU A 60 5.42 -21.77 6.89
C LEU A 60 6.19 -22.89 7.59
N GLU A 61 7.10 -22.51 8.47
CA GLU A 61 7.73 -23.44 9.39
C GLU A 61 6.70 -24.04 10.34
N GLN A 62 6.90 -25.29 10.74
CA GLN A 62 6.05 -25.97 11.72
C GLN A 62 6.76 -26.08 13.06
N ASN A 63 6.00 -25.88 14.13
CA ASN A 63 6.45 -26.19 15.47
C ASN A 63 6.65 -27.71 15.59
N MET A 64 7.89 -28.13 15.87
CA MET A 64 8.23 -29.55 15.96
C MET A 64 7.50 -30.32 17.08
N VAL A 65 6.93 -29.62 18.06
CA VAL A 65 6.21 -30.22 19.19
C VAL A 65 4.71 -30.31 18.91
N THR A 66 4.09 -29.25 18.38
CA THR A 66 2.63 -29.19 18.17
C THR A 66 2.20 -29.54 16.75
N GLY A 67 3.14 -29.55 15.78
CA GLY A 67 2.87 -29.70 14.35
C GLY A 67 2.16 -28.50 13.72
N GLN A 68 1.87 -27.45 14.49
CA GLN A 68 1.20 -26.26 14.00
C GLN A 68 2.18 -25.34 13.28
N SER A 69 1.74 -24.75 12.18
CA SER A 69 2.51 -23.73 11.48
C SER A 69 2.73 -22.50 12.35
N LEU A 70 3.92 -21.89 12.24
CA LEU A 70 4.31 -20.72 12.99
C LEU A 70 3.78 -19.43 12.33
N PRO A 71 3.48 -18.38 13.11
CA PRO A 71 3.13 -17.07 12.58
C PRO A 71 4.22 -16.53 11.64
N ALA A 72 3.81 -15.74 10.65
CA ALA A 72 4.69 -15.14 9.66
C ALA A 72 4.23 -13.74 9.23
N VAL A 73 5.20 -12.90 8.86
CA VAL A 73 4.95 -11.66 8.14
C VAL A 73 5.15 -11.92 6.64
N VAL A 74 4.20 -11.50 5.82
CA VAL A 74 4.29 -11.67 4.36
C VAL A 74 4.08 -10.32 3.67
N ILE A 75 5.00 -9.94 2.80
CA ILE A 75 5.03 -8.62 2.16
C ILE A 75 4.97 -8.79 0.64
N LEU A 76 3.97 -8.22 -0.02
CA LEU A 76 3.94 -8.11 -1.48
C LEU A 76 4.73 -6.87 -1.92
N ALA A 77 5.84 -7.09 -2.62
CA ALA A 77 6.71 -6.07 -3.18
C ALA A 77 6.77 -6.14 -4.72
N ASN A 78 5.74 -6.72 -5.36
CA ASN A 78 5.62 -6.86 -6.81
C ASN A 78 4.27 -6.27 -7.25
N ASP A 79 4.26 -5.41 -8.26
CA ASP A 79 3.06 -4.74 -8.79
C ASP A 79 2.37 -5.51 -9.93
N ASN A 80 2.91 -6.68 -10.31
CA ASN A 80 2.31 -7.55 -11.30
C ASN A 80 0.94 -8.08 -10.83
N SER A 81 -0.09 -7.87 -11.65
CA SER A 81 -1.46 -8.28 -11.30
C SER A 81 -1.60 -9.79 -10.98
N THR A 82 -0.88 -10.65 -11.70
CA THR A 82 -0.97 -12.10 -11.47
C THR A 82 -0.35 -12.48 -10.13
N VAL A 83 0.79 -11.86 -9.79
CA VAL A 83 1.46 -12.05 -8.50
C VAL A 83 0.59 -11.52 -7.36
N GLY A 84 -0.04 -10.35 -7.52
CA GLY A 84 -0.96 -9.77 -6.54
C GLY A 84 -2.22 -10.61 -6.29
N ALA A 85 -2.80 -11.19 -7.34
CA ALA A 85 -3.91 -12.14 -7.22
C ALA A 85 -3.48 -13.43 -6.48
N GLY A 86 -2.30 -13.98 -6.83
CA GLY A 86 -1.72 -15.13 -6.14
C GLY A 86 -1.43 -14.86 -4.66
N PHE A 87 -0.90 -13.67 -4.36
CA PHE A 87 -0.63 -13.22 -3.00
C PHE A 87 -1.92 -13.18 -2.19
N THR A 88 -2.97 -12.55 -2.72
CA THR A 88 -4.29 -12.49 -2.07
C THR A 88 -4.79 -13.88 -1.68
N LYS A 89 -4.75 -14.83 -2.61
CA LYS A 89 -5.17 -16.22 -2.37
C LYS A 89 -4.32 -16.88 -1.29
N LYS A 90 -3.00 -16.73 -1.36
CA LYS A 90 -2.07 -17.33 -0.39
C LYS A 90 -2.28 -16.77 1.01
N ILE A 91 -2.45 -15.46 1.18
CA ILE A 91 -2.72 -14.87 2.51
C ILE A 91 -4.01 -15.42 3.12
N ILE A 92 -5.07 -15.53 2.32
CA ILE A 92 -6.35 -16.09 2.77
C ILE A 92 -6.20 -17.57 3.17
N GLU A 93 -5.38 -18.33 2.46
CA GLU A 93 -5.06 -19.72 2.79
C GLU A 93 -4.28 -19.80 4.12
N LEU A 94 -3.19 -19.04 4.25
CA LEU A 94 -2.34 -19.04 5.44
C LEU A 94 -3.12 -18.60 6.69
N ALA A 95 -3.96 -17.57 6.56
CA ALA A 95 -4.79 -17.07 7.66
C ALA A 95 -5.90 -18.05 8.11
N LYS A 96 -6.19 -19.12 7.33
CA LYS A 96 -7.05 -20.22 7.76
C LYS A 96 -6.27 -21.33 8.47
N GLN A 97 -4.98 -21.45 8.17
CA GLN A 97 -4.11 -22.50 8.69
C GLN A 97 -3.43 -22.10 10.00
N THR A 98 -3.19 -20.81 10.21
CA THR A 98 -2.35 -20.31 11.30
C THR A 98 -2.80 -18.93 11.75
N ASP A 99 -2.95 -18.76 13.06
CA ASP A 99 -3.17 -17.45 13.66
C ASP A 99 -1.88 -16.62 13.65
N GLY A 100 -2.02 -15.30 13.61
CA GLY A 100 -0.87 -14.39 13.67
C GLY A 100 -0.16 -14.15 12.33
N ILE A 101 -0.74 -14.58 11.20
CA ILE A 101 -0.30 -14.12 9.88
C ILE A 101 -0.53 -12.62 9.77
N LYS A 102 0.52 -11.88 9.38
CA LYS A 102 0.46 -10.42 9.16
C LYS A 102 0.86 -10.12 7.73
N ALA A 103 -0.05 -9.57 6.95
CA ALA A 103 0.17 -9.29 5.54
C ALA A 103 0.40 -7.80 5.28
N PHE A 104 1.35 -7.50 4.40
CA PHE A 104 1.65 -6.14 3.96
C PHE A 104 1.76 -6.08 2.45
N SER A 105 1.47 -4.93 1.85
CA SER A 105 1.72 -4.74 0.42
C SER A 105 2.15 -3.32 0.10
N MET A 106 3.23 -3.21 -0.67
CA MET A 106 3.67 -1.94 -1.26
C MET A 106 2.67 -1.41 -2.30
N TYR A 107 1.82 -2.28 -2.86
CA TYR A 107 1.00 -1.93 -4.02
C TYR A 107 -0.46 -2.35 -3.81
N TYR A 108 -1.37 -1.58 -4.35
CA TYR A 108 -2.78 -1.96 -4.37
C TYR A 108 -3.03 -3.09 -5.38
N HIS A 109 -3.86 -4.05 -5.00
CA HIS A 109 -4.44 -5.02 -5.92
C HIS A 109 -5.98 -5.05 -5.77
N PRO A 110 -6.77 -5.10 -6.88
CA PRO A 110 -8.24 -5.09 -6.80
C PRO A 110 -8.86 -6.19 -5.96
N ASP A 111 -8.20 -7.34 -5.86
CA ASP A 111 -8.71 -8.45 -5.06
C ASP A 111 -8.65 -8.18 -3.56
N PHE A 112 -7.91 -7.16 -3.10
CA PHE A 112 -7.94 -6.75 -1.69
C PHE A 112 -9.30 -6.21 -1.28
N GLU A 113 -9.97 -5.44 -2.15
CA GLU A 113 -11.30 -4.90 -1.87
C GLU A 113 -12.41 -5.94 -2.05
N LYS A 114 -12.19 -6.96 -2.88
CA LYS A 114 -13.14 -8.08 -3.03
C LYS A 114 -13.09 -9.07 -1.87
N ASN A 115 -12.00 -9.09 -1.11
CA ASN A 115 -11.73 -10.09 -0.07
C ASN A 115 -11.42 -9.43 1.28
N VAL A 116 -12.10 -8.33 1.61
CA VAL A 116 -11.83 -7.56 2.85
C VAL A 116 -11.93 -8.43 4.10
N ASP A 117 -13.04 -9.16 4.29
CA ASP A 117 -13.26 -9.98 5.49
C ASP A 117 -12.17 -11.04 5.71
N PRO A 118 -11.85 -11.92 4.74
CA PRO A 118 -10.81 -12.92 4.96
C PRO A 118 -9.40 -12.32 5.06
N LEU A 119 -9.11 -11.18 4.42
CA LEU A 119 -7.82 -10.51 4.53
C LEU A 119 -7.66 -9.72 5.84
N SER A 120 -8.77 -9.31 6.46
CA SER A 120 -8.77 -8.65 7.77
C SER A 120 -8.23 -9.59 8.86
N LYS A 121 -8.48 -10.90 8.74
CA LYS A 121 -7.89 -11.93 9.62
C LYS A 121 -6.35 -11.96 9.59
N ALA A 122 -5.75 -11.54 8.47
CA ALA A 122 -4.31 -11.41 8.32
C ALA A 122 -3.80 -9.98 8.58
N ASN A 123 -4.65 -9.10 9.11
CA ASN A 123 -4.37 -7.68 9.33
C ASN A 123 -3.75 -7.00 8.11
N LEU A 124 -4.25 -7.28 6.89
CA LEU A 124 -3.62 -6.79 5.67
C LEU A 124 -3.50 -5.26 5.70
N VAL A 125 -2.27 -4.77 5.57
CA VAL A 125 -1.95 -3.35 5.36
C VAL A 125 -1.42 -3.15 3.96
N TYR A 126 -2.00 -2.25 3.18
CA TYR A 126 -1.53 -1.96 1.83
C TYR A 126 -1.45 -0.47 1.55
N LEU A 127 -0.55 -0.11 0.62
CA LEU A 127 -0.42 1.25 0.13
C LEU A 127 -1.18 1.42 -1.18
N MET A 128 -1.79 2.59 -1.34
CA MET A 128 -2.40 2.97 -2.61
C MET A 128 -2.25 4.47 -2.84
N ASP A 129 -2.05 4.86 -4.10
CA ASP A 129 -1.90 6.25 -4.50
C ASP A 129 -3.23 7.03 -4.43
N ARG A 130 -4.36 6.33 -4.62
CA ARG A 130 -5.68 6.93 -4.74
C ARG A 130 -6.73 6.07 -4.04
N LYS A 131 -7.51 6.65 -3.12
CA LYS A 131 -8.71 6.05 -2.53
C LYS A 131 -9.73 7.14 -2.23
N ILE A 132 -10.95 6.98 -2.73
CA ILE A 132 -12.07 7.84 -2.36
C ILE A 132 -12.53 7.44 -0.97
N ASN A 133 -12.66 8.43 -0.08
CA ASN A 133 -13.31 8.22 1.20
C ASN A 133 -14.83 8.31 1.01
N THR A 134 -15.49 7.17 0.75
CA THR A 134 -16.94 7.15 0.44
C THR A 134 -17.83 7.60 1.59
N ASP A 135 -17.28 7.73 2.81
CA ASP A 135 -18.03 8.17 3.98
C ASP A 135 -17.99 9.68 4.17
N GLY A 136 -17.06 10.39 3.52
CA GLY A 136 -16.89 11.84 3.65
C GLY A 136 -17.99 12.64 2.92
N ASP A 137 -18.43 13.73 3.54
CA ASP A 137 -19.51 14.57 3.01
C ASP A 137 -19.11 15.25 1.71
N PHE A 138 -17.87 15.74 1.61
CA PHE A 138 -17.32 16.34 0.39
C PHE A 138 -17.31 15.33 -0.77
N GLU A 139 -16.80 14.11 -0.54
CA GLU A 139 -16.75 13.07 -1.56
C GLU A 139 -18.15 12.67 -2.01
N LYS A 140 -19.10 12.53 -1.07
CA LYS A 140 -20.51 12.23 -1.39
C LYS A 140 -21.14 13.31 -2.25
N GLU A 141 -20.92 14.58 -1.92
CA GLU A 141 -21.45 15.72 -2.66
C GLU A 141 -20.91 15.77 -4.09
N VAL A 142 -19.58 15.71 -4.26
CA VAL A 142 -18.94 15.73 -5.58
C VAL A 142 -19.40 14.55 -6.45
N LEU A 143 -19.50 13.35 -5.87
CA LEU A 143 -19.97 12.17 -6.60
C LEU A 143 -21.45 12.25 -6.97
N ALA A 144 -22.29 12.81 -6.09
CA ALA A 144 -23.72 13.01 -6.35
C ALA A 144 -23.93 14.05 -7.45
N GLU A 145 -23.21 15.16 -7.42
CA GLU A 145 -23.26 16.20 -8.46
C GLU A 145 -22.80 15.66 -9.81
N PHE A 146 -21.68 14.94 -9.85
CA PHE A 146 -21.20 14.30 -11.08
C PHE A 146 -22.23 13.31 -11.65
N LYS A 147 -22.85 12.49 -10.78
CA LYS A 147 -23.88 11.54 -11.20
C LYS A 147 -25.13 12.25 -11.70
N LYS A 148 -25.52 13.38 -11.10
CA LYS A 148 -26.67 14.19 -11.52
C LYS A 148 -26.45 14.78 -12.91
N GLU A 149 -25.25 15.28 -13.19
CA GLU A 149 -24.92 15.91 -14.47
C GLU A 149 -24.71 14.90 -15.61
N TYR A 150 -24.01 13.80 -15.33
CA TYR A 150 -23.56 12.85 -16.36
C TYR A 150 -24.25 11.49 -16.34
N CYS A 151 -25.17 11.26 -15.40
CA CYS A 151 -25.91 9.99 -15.22
C CYS A 151 -25.00 8.75 -15.09
N ARG A 152 -23.74 8.93 -14.64
CA ARG A 152 -22.75 7.86 -14.50
C ARG A 152 -21.77 8.17 -13.36
N THR A 153 -21.04 7.16 -12.90
CA THR A 153 -19.93 7.38 -11.96
C THR A 153 -18.69 7.89 -12.71
N PRO A 154 -17.85 8.73 -12.07
CA PRO A 154 -16.66 9.25 -12.72
C PRO A 154 -15.66 8.12 -12.97
N SER A 155 -15.01 8.17 -14.13
CA SER A 155 -13.92 7.23 -14.43
C SER A 155 -12.69 7.52 -13.58
N LYS A 156 -11.76 6.57 -13.50
CA LYS A 156 -10.44 6.77 -12.88
C LYS A 156 -9.74 8.03 -13.39
N TYR A 157 -9.76 8.28 -14.69
CA TYR A 157 -9.11 9.46 -15.29
C TYR A 157 -9.85 10.76 -15.00
N THR A 158 -11.17 10.70 -14.90
CA THR A 158 -12.00 11.85 -14.48
C THR A 158 -11.64 12.29 -13.06
N ILE A 159 -11.52 11.32 -12.14
CA ILE A 159 -11.10 11.59 -10.75
C ILE A 159 -9.69 12.18 -10.72
N ILE A 160 -8.74 11.63 -11.48
CA ILE A 160 -7.37 12.16 -11.55
C ILE A 160 -7.37 13.60 -12.06
N GLY A 161 -8.11 13.89 -13.13
CA GLY A 161 -8.22 15.24 -13.67
C GLY A 161 -8.81 16.23 -12.66
N PHE A 162 -9.90 15.84 -12.00
CA PHE A 162 -10.53 16.64 -10.94
C PHE A 162 -9.55 16.92 -9.78
N ASP A 163 -8.87 15.90 -9.28
CA ASP A 163 -7.92 16.01 -8.17
C ASP A 163 -6.75 16.93 -8.52
N VAL A 164 -6.13 16.75 -9.70
CA VAL A 164 -4.97 17.56 -10.10
C VAL A 164 -5.35 19.02 -10.28
N VAL A 165 -6.47 19.30 -10.96
CA VAL A 165 -6.93 20.68 -11.16
C VAL A 165 -7.30 21.33 -9.83
N SER A 166 -8.04 20.63 -8.97
CA SER A 166 -8.43 21.13 -7.65
C SER A 166 -7.23 21.38 -6.74
N ASP A 167 -6.22 20.49 -6.77
CA ASP A 167 -4.96 20.65 -6.04
C ASP A 167 -4.18 21.89 -6.50
N MET A 168 -4.04 22.09 -7.81
CA MET A 168 -3.34 23.26 -8.36
C MET A 168 -4.08 24.56 -8.04
N LEU A 169 -5.42 24.57 -8.15
CA LEU A 169 -6.23 25.73 -7.78
C LEU A 169 -6.11 26.05 -6.29
N ALA A 170 -6.10 25.04 -5.41
CA ALA A 170 -5.94 25.25 -3.97
C ALA A 170 -4.54 25.75 -3.59
N ARG A 171 -3.51 25.45 -4.38
CA ARG A 171 -2.14 25.96 -4.19
C ARG A 171 -1.92 27.32 -4.81
N GLU A 172 -2.73 27.68 -5.80
CA GLU A 172 -2.75 29.01 -6.39
C GLU A 172 -3.03 30.03 -5.30
N SER A 173 -2.17 31.04 -5.24
CA SER A 173 -2.30 32.16 -4.32
C SER A 173 -1.51 33.33 -4.90
N LYS A 174 -2.22 34.28 -5.53
CA LYS A 174 -1.65 35.50 -6.12
C LYS A 174 -0.59 35.23 -7.21
N GLY A 175 -0.77 34.17 -7.97
CA GLY A 175 0.10 33.72 -9.06
C GLY A 175 1.25 32.80 -8.64
N GLU A 176 1.37 32.43 -7.36
CA GLU A 176 2.57 31.75 -6.84
C GLU A 176 2.34 30.29 -6.37
N VAL A 177 1.89 29.42 -7.29
CA VAL A 177 1.68 27.98 -7.01
C VAL A 177 2.91 27.31 -6.39
N LEU A 178 4.11 27.65 -6.88
CA LEU A 178 5.36 27.01 -6.46
C LEU A 178 5.71 27.22 -4.97
N ARG A 179 5.22 28.29 -4.35
CA ARG A 179 5.45 28.56 -2.92
C ARG A 179 4.64 27.64 -2.01
N ASN A 180 3.49 27.15 -2.49
CA ASN A 180 2.59 26.31 -1.73
C ASN A 180 2.76 24.81 -2.03
N MET A 181 3.72 24.42 -2.86
CA MET A 181 3.92 23.01 -3.26
C MET A 181 4.27 22.08 -2.10
N SER A 182 4.88 22.59 -1.01
CA SER A 182 5.22 21.77 0.16
C SER A 182 4.03 21.41 1.04
N LYS A 183 2.86 22.05 0.86
CA LYS A 183 1.67 21.74 1.67
C LYS A 183 1.13 20.37 1.32
N VAL A 184 0.91 19.53 2.33
CA VAL A 184 0.21 18.26 2.16
C VAL A 184 -1.29 18.55 2.07
N GLN A 185 -1.94 18.03 1.05
CA GLN A 185 -3.39 18.14 0.93
C GLN A 185 -3.98 16.89 0.29
N THR A 186 -5.28 16.74 0.42
CA THR A 186 -6.03 15.59 -0.07
C THR A 186 -7.22 16.13 -0.83
N GLN A 187 -7.40 15.63 -2.05
CA GLN A 187 -8.58 15.90 -2.88
C GLN A 187 -9.51 14.67 -2.83
N LEU A 188 -10.38 14.49 -3.83
CA LEU A 188 -11.40 13.45 -3.85
C LEU A 188 -10.83 12.04 -3.61
N ALA A 189 -9.70 11.70 -4.24
CA ALA A 189 -9.06 10.39 -4.06
C ALA A 189 -7.56 10.48 -3.74
N THR A 190 -6.89 11.48 -4.28
CA THR A 190 -5.43 11.59 -4.29
C THR A 190 -4.93 12.38 -3.10
N LYS A 191 -3.92 11.82 -2.40
CA LYS A 191 -3.12 12.57 -1.44
C LYS A 191 -1.95 13.22 -2.19
N PHE A 192 -1.79 14.52 -2.03
CA PHE A 192 -0.69 15.29 -2.60
C PHE A 192 0.32 15.70 -1.53
N GLU A 193 1.55 15.23 -1.70
CA GLU A 193 2.70 15.47 -0.83
C GLU A 193 3.93 15.55 -1.73
N TYR A 194 4.20 16.76 -2.23
CA TYR A 194 5.25 16.98 -3.22
C TYR A 194 6.62 17.13 -2.59
N ILE A 195 7.60 16.43 -3.15
CA ILE A 195 9.02 16.62 -2.84
C ILE A 195 9.77 17.10 -4.08
N ARG A 196 10.82 17.90 -3.88
CA ARG A 196 11.74 18.25 -4.97
C ARG A 196 12.72 17.10 -5.19
N THR A 197 12.91 16.69 -6.44
CA THR A 197 13.85 15.61 -6.80
C THR A 197 15.32 15.99 -6.57
N LYS A 198 15.64 17.27 -6.72
CA LYS A 198 16.93 17.89 -6.42
C LYS A 198 16.76 19.40 -6.26
N ARG A 199 17.82 20.10 -5.85
CA ARG A 199 17.83 21.58 -5.86
C ARG A 199 17.47 22.08 -7.27
N ASN A 200 16.47 22.96 -7.37
CA ASN A 200 15.89 23.46 -8.62
C ASN A 200 15.30 22.39 -9.55
N GLY A 201 15.06 21.17 -9.06
CA GLY A 201 14.40 20.10 -9.80
C GLY A 201 12.88 20.19 -9.75
N ALA A 202 12.24 19.30 -10.51
CA ALA A 202 10.80 19.12 -10.55
C ALA A 202 10.25 18.65 -9.19
N PHE A 203 8.99 19.00 -8.93
CA PHE A 203 8.20 18.44 -7.84
C PHE A 203 7.57 17.12 -8.29
N VAL A 204 7.68 16.11 -7.44
CA VAL A 204 7.06 14.79 -7.67
C VAL A 204 6.14 14.52 -6.49
N ASN A 205 4.89 14.14 -6.78
CA ASN A 205 3.97 13.72 -5.73
C ASN A 205 4.44 12.38 -5.15
N THR A 206 4.58 12.33 -3.83
CA THR A 206 4.91 11.12 -3.08
C THR A 206 3.83 10.74 -2.08
N GLY A 207 2.67 11.41 -2.14
CA GLY A 207 1.53 11.10 -1.30
C GLY A 207 0.95 9.72 -1.64
N PHE A 208 0.63 8.97 -0.59
CA PHE A 208 -0.08 7.70 -0.65
C PHE A 208 -1.01 7.59 0.56
N ARG A 209 -1.93 6.64 0.49
CA ARG A 209 -2.78 6.20 1.59
C ARG A 209 -2.23 4.90 2.15
N VAL A 210 -2.35 4.73 3.46
CA VAL A 210 -2.15 3.45 4.14
C VAL A 210 -3.54 2.94 4.49
N VAL A 211 -3.94 1.83 3.89
CA VAL A 211 -5.19 1.16 4.23
C VAL A 211 -4.87 0.00 5.13
N ARG A 212 -5.57 -0.08 6.26
CA ARG A 212 -5.44 -1.20 7.21
C ARG A 212 -6.78 -1.91 7.26
N LEU A 213 -6.76 -3.20 6.97
CA LEU A 213 -7.89 -4.08 7.19
C LEU A 213 -7.78 -4.64 8.61
N VAL A 214 -8.78 -4.35 9.43
CA VAL A 214 -8.84 -4.78 10.83
C VAL A 214 -9.99 -5.78 10.99
N PRO A 215 -9.80 -6.87 11.78
CA PRO A 215 -10.85 -7.85 12.07
C PRO A 215 -12.11 -7.25 12.69
#